data_AF-A0A2N1UYU2-F1
#
_entry.id   AF-A0A2N1UYU2-F1
#
_cell.length_a   1.000
_cell.length_b   1.000
_cell.length_c   1.000
_cell.angle_alpha   90.00
_cell.angle_beta   90.00
_cell.angle_gamma   90.00
#
_symmetry.space_group_name_H-M   'P 1'
#
loop_
_entity.id
_entity.type
_entity.pdbx_description
1 polymer ?
#
loop_
_entity_poly.entity_id
_entity_poly.type
_entity_poly.pdbx_seq_one_letter_code
_entity_poly.pdbx_strand_id
1 'polypeptide(L)'
;MKNYLVNSRPPTNEVEKLEAIKKLEKAASNILQLKEDRELRRPILIEFCGTPKSGKTTTITALNLFLKRNDFNTVVLNERAGICPVPTKTHPFFNLWTMTSALAEIIKNLSLGRDKVDIIISDRGIFDALCWFEWLNKNPDKSNPYLDDQSFKTIKNFSLMTKWTTHLDLVYVFKVDPKESLKREYANLLTRKPGSIMNEPTIKSFNKSIDYSAKKYRKHFRLIESFDTTDYDPDTVSFRVTASILGILHDMLIEKIGYIDYGITIKLNDGINNFSQIKNCKIQYLNRDKVEHGEFLQPISIAVITNKERSKILVVKKSSARTSKDSPEMNKLLLYIGGHIRQEDDISNNNLSKILENTLHREIHEEIGESISVKNIEPFLIYSTKNPKSKKHLGVCYVITMDLENQSFKLTSDEFIMKTGKSKSGHILPIEEVISGKYSLEAWSQYILKNVFNKEVMTSYDLFDEDN
;
A
#
# COMPACT_ATOMS: atom_id res chain seq x y z
N MET A 1 12.75 -1.31 16.91
CA MET A 1 13.32 0.06 16.80
C MET A 1 12.42 1.12 17.42
N LYS A 2 11.11 1.09 17.16
CA LYS A 2 10.10 2.00 17.72
C LYS A 2 10.18 2.21 19.25
N ASN A 3 10.17 1.14 20.04
CA ASN A 3 10.24 1.25 21.52
C ASN A 3 11.58 1.81 22.05
N TYR A 4 12.66 1.73 21.27
CA TYR A 4 13.96 2.25 21.65
C TYR A 4 14.05 3.77 21.40
N LEU A 5 13.49 4.24 20.28
CA LEU A 5 13.50 5.66 19.92
C LEU A 5 12.42 6.46 20.68
N VAL A 6 11.22 5.90 20.86
CA VAL A 6 10.05 6.61 21.42
C VAL A 6 10.08 6.75 22.95
N ASN A 7 10.67 5.78 23.66
CA ASN A 7 10.76 5.82 25.13
C ASN A 7 11.98 6.61 25.65
N SER A 8 12.72 7.26 24.74
CA SER A 8 13.81 8.16 25.12
C SER A 8 13.24 9.40 25.78
N ARG A 9 13.73 9.76 26.97
CA ARG A 9 13.42 11.07 27.57
C ARG A 9 13.87 12.17 26.58
N PRO A 10 13.09 13.26 26.41
CA PRO A 10 13.53 14.38 25.59
C PRO A 10 14.88 14.87 26.10
N PRO A 11 15.82 15.18 25.20
CA PRO A 11 17.14 15.66 25.61
C PRO A 11 17.02 16.99 26.36
N THR A 12 17.66 17.07 27.51
CA THR A 12 17.56 18.20 28.45
C THR A 12 18.73 19.17 28.37
N ASN A 13 19.82 18.77 27.71
CA ASN A 13 21.01 19.59 27.47
C ASN A 13 21.52 19.39 26.03
N GLU A 14 22.46 20.24 25.60
CA GLU A 14 22.98 20.22 24.23
C GLU A 14 23.71 18.91 23.86
N VAL A 15 24.40 18.27 24.81
CA VAL A 15 25.08 16.99 24.56
C VAL A 15 24.07 15.88 24.28
N GLU A 16 23.04 15.78 25.13
CA GLU A 16 21.93 14.84 24.94
C GLU A 16 21.18 15.09 23.63
N LYS A 17 21.00 16.36 23.24
CA LYS A 17 20.36 16.73 21.96
C LYS A 17 21.17 16.20 20.79
N LEU A 18 22.48 16.43 20.79
CA LEU A 18 23.37 15.96 19.72
C LEU A 18 23.38 14.43 19.62
N GLU A 19 23.40 13.72 20.74
CA GLU A 19 23.30 12.25 20.74
C GLU A 19 21.96 11.74 20.22
N ALA A 20 20.87 12.41 20.60
CA ALA A 20 19.53 12.05 20.16
C ALA A 20 19.37 12.28 18.64
N ILE A 21 19.91 13.39 18.12
CA ILE A 21 19.94 13.69 16.67
C ILE A 21 20.73 12.59 15.93
N LYS A 22 21.93 12.23 16.39
CA LYS A 22 22.73 11.16 15.77
C LYS A 22 21.98 9.82 15.73
N LYS A 23 21.20 9.50 16.76
CA LYS A 23 20.36 8.29 16.78
C LYS A 23 19.25 8.36 15.72
N LEU A 24 18.62 9.51 15.53
CA LEU A 24 17.61 9.72 14.49
C LEU A 24 18.25 9.65 13.09
N GLU A 25 19.40 10.25 12.87
CA GLU A 25 20.13 10.21 11.59
C GLU A 25 20.53 8.78 11.23
N LYS A 26 21.06 8.01 12.19
CA LYS A 26 21.34 6.59 11.99
C LYS A 26 20.07 5.80 11.66
N ALA A 27 18.95 6.12 12.30
CA ALA A 27 17.68 5.49 12.00
C ALA A 27 17.21 5.81 10.56
N ALA A 28 17.32 7.07 10.15
CA ALA A 28 16.98 7.52 8.81
C ALA A 28 17.84 6.83 7.74
N SER A 29 19.16 6.74 7.95
CA SER A 29 20.09 6.05 7.06
C SER A 29 19.74 4.55 6.90
N ASN A 30 19.44 3.85 8.00
CA ASN A 30 19.01 2.45 7.93
C ASN A 30 17.70 2.29 7.13
N ILE A 31 16.75 3.23 7.26
CA ILE A 31 15.48 3.21 6.52
C ILE A 31 15.72 3.44 5.03
N LEU A 32 16.63 4.34 4.67
CA LEU A 32 17.00 4.59 3.27
C LEU A 32 17.63 3.35 2.64
N GLN A 33 18.54 2.69 3.36
CA GLN A 33 19.13 1.42 2.91
C GLN A 33 18.08 0.32 2.73
N LEU A 34 17.17 0.15 3.70
CA LEU A 34 16.07 -0.82 3.59
C LEU A 34 15.16 -0.54 2.40
N LYS A 35 14.93 0.75 2.09
CA LYS A 35 14.14 1.18 0.93
C LYS A 35 14.80 0.79 -0.39
N GLU A 36 16.12 0.94 -0.48
CA GLU A 36 16.91 0.53 -1.65
C GLU A 36 16.90 -0.99 -1.80
N ASP A 37 17.23 -1.73 -0.73
CA ASP A 37 17.29 -3.20 -0.73
C ASP A 37 15.94 -3.85 -1.07
N ARG A 38 14.84 -3.29 -0.57
CA ARG A 38 13.49 -3.82 -0.77
C ARG A 38 12.78 -3.21 -1.96
N GLU A 39 13.40 -2.24 -2.63
CA GLU A 39 12.88 -1.56 -3.81
C GLU A 39 11.39 -1.19 -3.69
N LEU A 40 11.07 -0.40 -2.65
CA LEU A 40 9.72 0.12 -2.39
C LEU A 40 9.08 0.67 -3.66
N ARG A 41 8.00 0.04 -4.14
CA ARG A 41 7.45 0.30 -5.48
C ARG A 41 6.60 1.57 -5.58
N ARG A 42 6.24 2.19 -4.44
CA ARG A 42 5.49 3.46 -4.40
C ARG A 42 5.95 4.37 -3.25
N PRO A 43 5.69 5.68 -3.34
CA PRO A 43 5.91 6.60 -2.22
C PRO A 43 5.11 6.19 -0.98
N ILE A 44 5.67 6.43 0.21
CA ILE A 44 4.97 6.27 1.49
C ILE A 44 4.11 7.50 1.74
N LEU A 45 2.84 7.32 2.05
CA LEU A 45 1.91 8.42 2.33
C LEU A 45 1.61 8.52 3.83
N ILE A 46 1.95 9.66 4.42
CA ILE A 46 1.66 10.00 5.82
C ILE A 46 0.68 11.16 5.85
N GLU A 47 -0.51 10.94 6.44
CA GLU A 47 -1.47 12.02 6.70
C GLU A 47 -1.35 12.48 8.16
N PHE A 48 -1.13 13.78 8.34
CA PHE A 48 -1.22 14.44 9.63
C PHE A 48 -2.63 15.00 9.80
N CYS A 49 -3.34 14.58 10.84
CA CYS A 49 -4.70 15.01 11.10
C CYS A 49 -4.90 15.36 12.58
N GLY A 50 -6.03 15.97 12.91
CA GLY A 50 -6.46 16.16 14.30
C GLY A 50 -6.67 17.60 14.71
N THR A 51 -6.73 17.84 16.00
CA THR A 51 -7.26 19.07 16.61
C THR A 51 -6.61 20.34 16.03
N PRO A 52 -7.36 21.43 15.78
CA PRO A 52 -6.78 22.72 15.45
C PRO A 52 -5.75 23.16 16.51
N LYS A 53 -4.66 23.81 16.08
CA LYS A 53 -3.57 24.29 16.96
C LYS A 53 -2.88 23.22 17.83
N SER A 54 -2.92 21.96 17.41
CA SER A 54 -2.17 20.87 18.06
C SER A 54 -0.68 20.81 17.71
N GLY A 55 -0.17 21.66 16.81
CA GLY A 55 1.26 21.67 16.44
C GLY A 55 1.63 20.83 15.19
N LYS A 56 0.64 20.40 14.41
CA LYS A 56 0.83 19.64 13.15
C LYS A 56 1.81 20.32 12.19
N THR A 57 1.49 21.54 11.74
CA THR A 57 2.27 22.25 10.71
C THR A 57 3.72 22.50 11.14
N THR A 58 3.96 22.81 12.41
CA THR A 58 5.31 22.93 12.98
C THR A 58 6.06 21.61 12.89
N THR A 59 5.40 20.50 13.30
CA THR A 59 6.02 19.16 13.29
C THR A 59 6.27 18.66 11.86
N ILE A 60 5.34 18.90 10.94
CA ILE A 60 5.50 18.57 9.51
C ILE A 60 6.72 19.31 8.94
N THR A 61 6.87 20.59 9.27
CA THR A 61 8.02 21.40 8.81
C THR A 61 9.33 20.83 9.33
N ALA A 62 9.40 20.53 10.64
CA ALA A 62 10.59 19.95 11.25
C ALA A 62 10.94 18.56 10.68
N LEU A 63 9.94 17.67 10.56
CA LEU A 63 10.11 16.34 9.99
C LEU A 63 10.58 16.41 8.53
N ASN A 64 9.96 17.26 7.71
CA ASN A 64 10.32 17.42 6.31
C ASN A 64 11.76 17.93 6.15
N LEU A 65 12.17 18.91 6.95
CA LEU A 65 13.56 19.39 6.96
C LEU A 65 14.53 18.30 7.38
N PHE A 66 14.20 17.53 8.42
CA PHE A 66 15.02 16.42 8.89
C PHE A 66 15.19 15.35 7.80
N LEU A 67 14.09 14.91 7.19
CA LEU A 67 14.09 13.88 6.14
C LEU A 67 14.91 14.34 4.91
N LYS A 68 14.71 15.57 4.43
CA LYS A 68 15.49 16.11 3.30
C LYS A 68 16.98 16.21 3.58
N ARG A 69 17.36 16.51 4.82
CA ARG A 69 18.77 16.53 5.25
C ARG A 69 19.38 15.14 5.42
N ASN A 70 18.56 14.10 5.38
CA ASN A 70 18.96 12.69 5.41
C ASN A 70 18.59 12.00 4.07
N ASP A 71 18.67 12.75 2.97
CA ASP A 71 18.58 12.28 1.59
C ASP A 71 17.23 11.68 1.14
N PHE A 72 16.15 11.89 1.90
CA PHE A 72 14.80 11.52 1.44
C PHE A 72 14.23 12.55 0.47
N ASN A 73 13.67 12.07 -0.64
CA ASN A 73 12.86 12.87 -1.56
C ASN A 73 11.43 13.03 -1.00
N THR A 74 11.18 14.12 -0.26
CA THR A 74 9.88 14.36 0.36
C THR A 74 9.06 15.43 -0.35
N VAL A 75 7.74 15.22 -0.38
CA VAL A 75 6.76 16.21 -0.84
C VAL A 75 5.77 16.48 0.29
N VAL A 76 5.60 17.76 0.63
CA VAL A 76 4.59 18.21 1.61
C VAL A 76 3.39 18.78 0.86
N LEU A 77 2.21 18.24 1.11
CA LEU A 77 0.94 18.74 0.57
C LEU A 77 0.39 19.78 1.54
N ASN A 78 0.29 21.02 1.06
CA ASN A 78 -0.15 22.14 1.88
C ASN A 78 -1.65 22.05 2.20
N GLU A 79 -2.02 22.46 3.41
CA GLU A 79 -3.41 22.52 3.85
C GLU A 79 -4.25 23.39 2.90
N ARG A 80 -5.35 22.82 2.40
CA ARG A 80 -6.26 23.49 1.45
C ARG A 80 -7.32 24.36 2.12
N ALA A 81 -7.55 24.20 3.43
CA ALA A 81 -8.57 24.92 4.18
C ALA A 81 -8.42 26.46 4.13
N GLY A 82 -7.19 26.98 4.07
CA GLY A 82 -6.92 28.42 4.02
C GLY A 82 -7.27 29.09 2.68
N ILE A 83 -7.36 28.33 1.60
CA ILE A 83 -7.67 28.80 0.24
C ILE A 83 -9.00 28.26 -0.28
N CYS A 84 -9.80 27.63 0.58
CA CYS A 84 -11.06 27.03 0.18
C CYS A 84 -12.06 28.12 -0.23
N PRO A 85 -12.69 28.02 -1.41
CA PRO A 85 -13.66 29.02 -1.87
C PRO A 85 -14.99 28.97 -1.12
N VAL A 86 -15.23 27.92 -0.32
CA VAL A 86 -16.45 27.78 0.49
C VAL A 86 -16.30 28.61 1.76
N PRO A 87 -17.13 29.66 1.97
CA PRO A 87 -16.92 30.61 3.07
C PRO A 87 -17.17 29.99 4.46
N THR A 88 -18.09 29.02 4.54
CA THR A 88 -18.56 28.46 5.79
C THR A 88 -17.87 27.12 6.07
N LYS A 89 -16.99 27.08 7.08
CA LYS A 89 -16.24 25.86 7.49
C LYS A 89 -17.12 24.71 7.97
N THR A 90 -18.35 25.00 8.39
CA THR A 90 -19.34 23.99 8.81
C THR A 90 -20.19 23.47 7.64
N HIS A 91 -20.10 24.05 6.45
CA HIS A 91 -20.80 23.53 5.28
C HIS A 91 -20.08 22.27 4.75
N PRO A 92 -20.77 21.16 4.40
CA PRO A 92 -20.12 19.93 3.91
C PRO A 92 -19.19 20.13 2.73
N PHE A 93 -19.57 21.03 1.81
CA PHE A 93 -18.72 21.36 0.65
C PHE A 93 -17.35 21.89 1.02
N PHE A 94 -17.18 22.51 2.20
CA PHE A 94 -15.86 22.89 2.68
C PHE A 94 -14.97 21.66 2.83
N ASN A 95 -15.40 20.69 3.63
CA ASN A 95 -14.65 19.46 3.88
C ASN A 95 -14.54 18.58 2.62
N LEU A 96 -15.57 18.56 1.77
CA LEU A 96 -15.53 17.84 0.50
C LEU A 96 -14.48 18.44 -0.44
N TRP A 97 -14.46 19.77 -0.59
CA TRP A 97 -13.50 20.46 -1.45
C TRP A 97 -12.07 20.31 -0.93
N THR A 98 -11.84 20.46 0.38
CA THR A 98 -10.50 20.27 0.95
C THR A 98 -10.01 18.83 0.80
N MET A 99 -10.89 17.85 1.02
CA MET A 99 -10.58 16.43 0.84
C MET A 99 -10.26 16.09 -0.62
N THR A 100 -11.10 16.49 -1.56
CA THR A 100 -10.89 16.16 -2.99
C THR A 100 -9.68 16.89 -3.57
N SER A 101 -9.38 18.09 -3.09
CA SER A 101 -8.15 18.82 -3.46
C SER A 101 -6.89 18.12 -2.94
N ALA A 102 -6.89 17.67 -1.68
CA ALA A 102 -5.80 16.88 -1.12
C ALA A 102 -5.65 15.55 -1.87
N LEU A 103 -6.76 14.85 -2.15
CA LEU A 103 -6.77 13.60 -2.89
C LEU A 103 -6.19 13.75 -4.30
N ALA A 104 -6.54 14.81 -5.03
CA ALA A 104 -6.00 15.09 -6.35
C ALA A 104 -4.46 15.25 -6.31
N GLU A 105 -3.95 15.93 -5.29
CA GLU A 105 -2.50 16.13 -5.12
C GLU A 105 -1.77 14.86 -4.67
N ILE A 106 -2.41 14.04 -3.82
CA ILE A 106 -1.93 12.71 -3.46
C ILE A 106 -1.79 11.84 -4.72
N ILE A 107 -2.84 11.77 -5.55
CA ILE A 107 -2.83 10.97 -6.79
C ILE A 107 -1.72 11.42 -7.73
N LYS A 108 -1.56 12.75 -7.93
CA LYS A 108 -0.47 13.32 -8.72
C LYS A 108 0.89 12.81 -8.24
N ASN A 109 1.18 12.90 -6.94
CA ASN A 109 2.49 12.51 -6.42
C ASN A 109 2.70 10.99 -6.39
N LEU A 110 1.66 10.19 -6.13
CA LEU A 110 1.74 8.73 -6.24
C LEU A 110 2.10 8.29 -7.66
N SER A 111 1.55 8.96 -8.69
CA SER A 111 1.85 8.66 -10.10
C SER A 111 3.26 9.03 -10.58
N LEU A 112 4.02 9.83 -9.82
CA LEU A 112 5.40 10.16 -10.18
C LEU A 112 6.36 8.97 -9.96
N GLY A 113 5.95 7.99 -9.15
CA GLY A 113 6.74 6.80 -8.86
C GLY A 113 7.86 7.03 -7.83
N ARG A 114 8.47 5.92 -7.42
CA ARG A 114 9.48 5.85 -6.34
C ARG A 114 10.77 6.62 -6.62
N ASP A 115 11.14 6.78 -7.90
CA ASP A 115 12.40 7.43 -8.29
C ASP A 115 12.37 8.94 -8.06
N LYS A 116 11.19 9.51 -7.84
CA LYS A 116 10.98 10.96 -7.67
C LYS A 116 10.52 11.34 -6.29
N VAL A 117 9.79 10.47 -5.61
CA VAL A 117 9.18 10.76 -4.30
C VAL A 117 9.28 9.53 -3.41
N ASP A 118 9.88 9.71 -2.24
CA ASP A 118 10.01 8.69 -1.22
C ASP A 118 8.85 8.75 -0.24
N ILE A 119 8.52 9.97 0.21
CA ILE A 119 7.52 10.21 1.25
C ILE A 119 6.65 11.40 0.87
N ILE A 120 5.34 11.18 0.86
CA ILE A 120 4.32 12.22 0.74
C ILE A 120 3.79 12.51 2.14
N ILE A 121 3.85 13.77 2.57
CA ILE A 121 3.36 14.24 3.86
C ILE A 121 2.17 15.15 3.61
N SER A 122 0.97 14.74 4.02
CA SER A 122 -0.26 15.52 3.84
C SER A 122 -0.62 16.26 5.13
N ASP A 123 -0.67 17.60 5.11
CA ASP A 123 -1.28 18.39 6.19
C ASP A 123 -2.80 18.36 6.00
N ARG A 124 -3.45 17.38 6.66
CA ARG A 124 -4.84 16.93 6.48
C ARG A 124 -5.08 16.22 5.16
N GLY A 125 -6.14 15.41 5.11
CA GLY A 125 -6.49 14.63 3.94
C GLY A 125 -7.82 13.90 4.10
N ILE A 126 -7.81 12.61 3.76
CA ILE A 126 -9.00 11.78 3.70
C ILE A 126 -9.53 11.50 5.11
N PHE A 127 -8.63 11.16 6.04
CA PHE A 127 -9.02 10.81 7.40
C PHE A 127 -9.48 12.03 8.21
N ASP A 128 -8.79 13.18 8.08
CA ASP A 128 -9.20 14.43 8.73
C ASP A 128 -10.62 14.83 8.28
N ALA A 129 -10.89 14.77 6.96
CA ALA A 129 -12.21 15.06 6.42
C ALA A 129 -13.27 14.08 6.93
N LEU A 130 -12.95 12.79 7.02
CA LEU A 130 -13.84 11.78 7.60
C LEU A 130 -14.23 12.11 9.05
N CYS A 131 -13.28 12.60 9.86
CA CYS A 131 -13.55 13.06 11.23
C CYS A 131 -14.50 14.27 11.24
N TRP A 132 -14.36 15.19 10.29
CA TRP A 132 -15.28 16.33 10.14
C TRP A 132 -16.67 15.90 9.67
N PHE A 133 -16.79 14.98 8.72
CA PHE A 133 -18.09 14.49 8.28
C PHE A 133 -18.85 13.76 9.39
N GLU A 134 -18.15 12.95 10.20
CA GLU A 134 -18.71 12.36 11.42
C GLU A 134 -19.16 13.41 12.44
N TRP A 135 -18.39 14.50 12.57
CA TRP A 135 -18.75 15.60 13.46
C TRP A 135 -19.99 16.35 12.95
N LEU A 136 -20.06 16.69 11.67
CA LEU A 136 -21.18 17.39 11.05
C LEU A 136 -22.49 16.59 11.13
N ASN A 137 -22.43 15.28 10.90
CA ASN A 137 -23.60 14.41 10.98
C ASN A 137 -24.14 14.27 12.41
N LYS A 138 -23.27 14.28 13.44
CA LYS A 138 -23.66 14.11 14.85
C LYS A 138 -23.99 15.40 15.60
N ASN A 139 -23.65 16.55 15.04
CA ASN A 139 -23.90 17.85 15.67
C ASN A 139 -24.84 18.69 14.79
N PRO A 140 -26.09 18.23 14.54
CA PRO A 140 -27.03 18.98 13.73
C PRO A 140 -27.41 20.29 14.44
N ASP A 141 -27.45 21.39 13.69
CA ASP A 141 -28.08 22.64 14.12
C ASP A 141 -29.56 22.62 13.69
N LYS A 142 -30.46 23.07 14.57
CA LYS A 142 -31.90 23.18 14.28
C LYS A 142 -32.22 24.08 13.09
N SER A 143 -31.32 25.01 12.76
CA SER A 143 -31.46 25.98 11.66
C SER A 143 -30.75 25.56 10.37
N ASN A 144 -29.86 24.55 10.42
CA ASN A 144 -29.14 24.03 9.26
C ASN A 144 -28.60 22.62 9.58
N PRO A 145 -29.28 21.53 9.16
CA PRO A 145 -28.75 20.19 9.35
C PRO A 145 -27.51 20.05 8.47
N TYR A 146 -26.33 20.12 9.11
CA TYR A 146 -25.08 20.22 8.37
C TYR A 146 -24.84 19.06 7.42
N LEU A 147 -25.25 17.83 7.73
CA LEU A 147 -25.11 16.69 6.83
C LEU A 147 -26.11 15.58 7.18
N ASP A 148 -27.03 15.26 6.27
CA ASP A 148 -27.98 14.16 6.45
C ASP A 148 -27.29 12.78 6.39
N ASP A 149 -27.96 11.75 6.94
CA ASP A 149 -27.40 10.41 7.07
C ASP A 149 -27.08 9.73 5.74
N GLN A 150 -27.85 10.01 4.68
CA GLN A 150 -27.66 9.38 3.37
C GLN A 150 -26.47 10.02 2.64
N SER A 151 -26.37 11.35 2.67
CA SER A 151 -25.20 12.08 2.17
C SER A 151 -23.94 11.69 2.95
N PHE A 152 -24.03 11.63 4.29
CA PHE A 152 -22.95 11.15 5.14
C PHE A 152 -22.51 9.74 4.75
N LYS A 153 -23.45 8.79 4.59
CA LYS A 153 -23.14 7.42 4.20
C LYS A 153 -22.40 7.36 2.86
N THR A 154 -22.80 8.17 1.89
CA THR A 154 -22.18 8.24 0.56
C THR A 154 -20.77 8.80 0.63
N ILE A 155 -20.57 9.94 1.30
CA ILE A 155 -19.26 10.58 1.47
C ILE A 155 -18.31 9.69 2.28
N LYS A 156 -18.81 9.08 3.35
CA LYS A 156 -18.06 8.11 4.16
C LYS A 156 -17.59 6.94 3.29
N ASN A 157 -18.48 6.35 2.49
CA ASN A 157 -18.12 5.24 1.63
C ASN A 157 -17.07 5.64 0.58
N PHE A 158 -17.17 6.85 0.03
CA PHE A 158 -16.16 7.43 -0.87
C PHE A 158 -14.80 7.59 -0.17
N SER A 159 -14.80 8.15 1.05
CA SER A 159 -13.59 8.35 1.85
C SER A 159 -12.92 7.03 2.25
N LEU A 160 -13.72 5.97 2.45
CA LEU A 160 -13.26 4.64 2.84
C LEU A 160 -13.04 3.68 1.67
N MET A 161 -13.06 4.17 0.43
CA MET A 161 -12.77 3.33 -0.74
C MET A 161 -11.36 2.75 -0.60
N THR A 162 -11.25 1.43 -0.76
CA THR A 162 -9.98 0.68 -0.71
C THR A 162 -8.93 1.31 -1.62
N LYS A 163 -9.33 1.85 -2.78
CA LYS A 163 -8.43 2.51 -3.74
C LYS A 163 -7.58 3.63 -3.11
N TRP A 164 -8.13 4.37 -2.14
CA TRP A 164 -7.40 5.43 -1.45
C TRP A 164 -6.76 4.92 -0.16
N THR A 165 -7.50 4.14 0.63
CA THR A 165 -7.05 3.79 1.98
C THR A 165 -5.88 2.79 1.99
N THR A 166 -5.68 1.99 0.94
CA THR A 166 -4.50 1.12 0.81
C THR A 166 -3.22 1.88 0.49
N HIS A 167 -3.34 3.10 -0.04
CA HIS A 167 -2.21 3.98 -0.30
C HIS A 167 -1.85 4.82 0.92
N LEU A 168 -2.76 4.97 1.89
CA LEU A 168 -2.53 5.73 3.11
C LEU A 168 -1.85 4.86 4.17
N ASP A 169 -0.53 4.96 4.23
CA ASP A 169 0.32 4.12 5.07
C ASP A 169 0.20 4.43 6.56
N LEU A 170 0.17 5.73 6.88
CA LEU A 170 0.12 6.20 8.26
C LEU A 170 -0.81 7.41 8.39
N VAL A 171 -1.79 7.30 9.28
CA VAL A 171 -2.53 8.43 9.81
C VAL A 171 -1.95 8.78 11.17
N TYR A 172 -1.35 9.96 11.30
CA TYR A 172 -0.78 10.45 12.55
C TYR A 172 -1.68 11.54 13.14
N VAL A 173 -2.44 11.16 14.18
CA VAL A 173 -3.45 11.98 14.84
C VAL A 173 -2.82 12.83 15.94
N PHE A 174 -2.89 14.14 15.81
CA PHE A 174 -2.49 15.08 16.86
C PHE A 174 -3.70 15.49 17.70
N LYS A 175 -3.61 15.28 19.01
CA LYS A 175 -4.61 15.73 19.98
C LYS A 175 -4.05 16.83 20.87
N VAL A 176 -4.93 17.74 21.28
CA VAL A 176 -4.63 18.76 22.28
C VAL A 176 -5.91 19.06 23.06
N ASP A 177 -5.75 19.36 24.35
CA ASP A 177 -6.83 19.87 25.18
C ASP A 177 -7.44 21.16 24.57
N PRO A 178 -8.78 21.33 24.59
CA PRO A 178 -9.44 22.50 24.04
C PRO A 178 -8.93 23.84 24.59
N LYS A 179 -8.59 23.92 25.90
CA LYS A 179 -8.13 25.16 26.52
C LYS A 179 -6.72 25.51 26.05
N GLU A 180 -5.85 24.51 25.96
CA GLU A 180 -4.49 24.68 25.45
C GLU A 180 -4.50 25.03 23.95
N SER A 181 -5.39 24.43 23.16
CA SER A 181 -5.61 24.80 21.74
C SER A 181 -5.98 26.29 21.58
N LEU A 182 -6.93 26.77 22.39
CA LEU A 182 -7.36 28.17 22.37
C LEU A 182 -6.25 29.11 22.86
N LYS A 183 -5.52 28.73 23.90
CA LYS A 183 -4.36 29.49 24.37
C LYS A 183 -3.32 29.66 23.26
N ARG A 184 -3.04 28.60 22.49
CA ARG A 184 -2.14 28.62 21.33
C ARG A 184 -2.68 29.46 20.16
N GLU A 185 -3.99 29.45 19.94
CA GLU A 185 -4.64 30.34 18.95
C GLU A 185 -4.40 31.80 19.31
N TYR A 186 -4.70 32.20 20.54
CA TYR A 186 -4.63 33.60 20.97
C TYR A 186 -3.22 34.11 21.23
N ALA A 187 -2.23 33.24 21.40
CA ALA A 187 -0.84 33.63 21.65
C ALA A 187 -0.27 34.53 20.54
N ASN A 188 -0.73 34.35 19.30
CA ASN A 188 -0.21 35.05 18.13
C ASN A 188 -1.27 35.92 17.43
N LEU A 189 -2.46 36.10 18.02
CA LEU A 189 -3.53 36.91 17.46
C LEU A 189 -3.65 38.24 18.17
N LEU A 190 -3.91 39.29 17.39
CA LEU A 190 -4.29 40.61 17.89
C LEU A 190 -5.79 40.69 18.28
N THR A 191 -6.48 39.55 18.36
CA THR A 191 -7.91 39.45 18.70
C THR A 191 -8.18 38.24 19.57
N ARG A 192 -9.19 38.37 20.45
CA ARG A 192 -9.72 37.26 21.26
C ARG A 192 -11.15 36.87 20.86
N LYS A 193 -11.64 37.38 19.73
CA LYS A 193 -12.97 37.01 19.22
C LYS A 193 -12.94 35.53 18.78
N PRO A 194 -13.85 34.69 19.28
CA PRO A 194 -13.88 33.27 18.91
C PRO A 194 -14.30 33.10 17.46
N GLY A 195 -13.68 32.13 16.79
CA GLY A 195 -14.10 31.69 15.45
C GLY A 195 -15.25 30.69 15.51
N SER A 196 -15.87 30.41 14.35
CA SER A 196 -16.91 29.39 14.22
C SER A 196 -16.42 27.98 14.60
N ILE A 197 -15.14 27.70 14.38
CA ILE A 197 -14.49 26.43 14.75
C ILE A 197 -13.62 26.57 16.00
N MET A 198 -12.90 27.69 16.14
CA MET A 198 -11.98 27.95 17.25
C MET A 198 -12.73 28.42 18.50
N ASN A 199 -13.50 27.51 19.10
CA ASN A 199 -14.15 27.67 20.39
C ASN A 199 -14.16 26.34 21.17
N GLU A 200 -14.22 26.40 22.50
CA GLU A 200 -14.06 25.23 23.37
C GLU A 200 -15.11 24.13 23.12
N PRO A 201 -16.42 24.43 22.99
CA PRO A 201 -17.43 23.41 22.68
C PRO A 201 -17.17 22.68 21.36
N THR A 202 -16.83 23.40 20.28
CA THR A 202 -16.53 22.81 18.98
C THR A 202 -15.26 21.96 19.04
N ILE A 203 -14.18 22.45 19.65
CA ILE A 203 -12.93 21.68 19.76
C ILE A 203 -13.15 20.41 20.59
N LYS A 204 -13.86 20.50 21.72
CA LYS A 204 -14.17 19.35 22.58
C LYS A 204 -15.01 18.30 21.86
N SER A 205 -16.03 18.71 21.13
CA SER A 205 -16.88 17.80 20.34
C SER A 205 -16.14 17.21 19.15
N PHE A 206 -15.25 17.98 18.50
CA PHE A 206 -14.42 17.49 17.40
C PHE A 206 -13.39 16.46 17.88
N ASN A 207 -12.75 16.65 19.03
CA ASN A 207 -11.85 15.64 19.63
C ASN A 207 -12.56 14.29 19.83
N LYS A 208 -13.83 14.31 20.28
CA LYS A 208 -14.64 13.09 20.37
C LYS A 208 -14.88 12.44 19.00
N SER A 209 -15.07 13.24 17.96
CA SER A 209 -15.23 12.74 16.58
C SER A 209 -13.96 12.07 16.06
N ILE A 210 -12.79 12.64 16.36
CA ILE A 210 -11.48 12.05 16.04
C ILE A 210 -11.35 10.69 16.72
N ASP A 211 -11.56 10.61 18.04
CA ASP A 211 -11.42 9.35 18.79
C ASP A 211 -12.42 8.28 18.29
N TYR A 212 -13.65 8.70 18.01
CA TYR A 212 -14.66 7.83 17.44
C TYR A 212 -14.25 7.30 16.06
N SER A 213 -13.79 8.17 15.17
CA SER A 213 -13.40 7.83 13.80
C SER A 213 -12.18 6.91 13.78
N ALA A 214 -11.16 7.22 14.60
CA ALA A 214 -9.98 6.38 14.75
C ALA A 214 -10.33 4.96 15.20
N LYS A 215 -11.24 4.82 16.18
CA LYS A 215 -11.70 3.51 16.66
C LYS A 215 -12.56 2.79 15.63
N LYS A 216 -13.58 3.45 15.08
CA LYS A 216 -14.57 2.85 14.19
C LYS A 216 -13.97 2.41 12.86
N TYR A 217 -13.10 3.25 12.29
CA TYR A 217 -12.55 3.04 10.96
C TYR A 217 -11.15 2.43 10.95
N ARG A 218 -10.60 2.05 12.12
CA ARG A 218 -9.24 1.49 12.26
C ARG A 218 -8.91 0.40 11.23
N LYS A 219 -9.87 -0.46 10.89
CA LYS A 219 -9.69 -1.59 9.97
C LYS A 219 -9.54 -1.18 8.50
N HIS A 220 -9.96 0.03 8.12
CA HIS A 220 -9.84 0.52 6.76
C HIS A 220 -8.48 1.14 6.45
N PHE A 221 -7.72 1.52 7.49
CA PHE A 221 -6.43 2.18 7.38
C PHE A 221 -5.31 1.25 7.87
N ARG A 222 -4.15 1.29 7.21
CA ARG A 222 -3.00 0.44 7.55
C ARG A 222 -2.55 0.68 9.00
N LEU A 223 -2.26 1.93 9.33
CA LEU A 223 -1.89 2.33 10.68
C LEU A 223 -2.49 3.69 11.04
N ILE A 224 -3.07 3.76 12.24
CA ILE A 224 -3.49 5.00 12.88
C ILE A 224 -2.72 5.09 14.20
N GLU A 225 -1.96 6.16 14.38
CA GLU A 225 -1.24 6.48 15.59
C GLU A 225 -1.70 7.82 16.12
N SER A 226 -1.64 8.01 17.43
CA SER A 226 -2.08 9.27 18.04
C SER A 226 -1.08 9.77 19.06
N PHE A 227 -0.92 11.09 19.10
CA PHE A 227 -0.05 11.76 20.06
C PHE A 227 -0.77 12.96 20.67
N ASP A 228 -0.84 13.00 22.00
CA ASP A 228 -1.36 14.14 22.75
C ASP A 228 -0.24 15.15 22.99
N THR A 229 -0.47 16.39 22.56
CA THR A 229 0.50 17.48 22.56
C THR A 229 0.27 18.48 23.69
N THR A 230 -0.71 18.25 24.58
CA THR A 230 -1.16 19.23 25.57
C THR A 230 -0.02 19.76 26.43
N ASP A 231 0.79 18.86 26.99
CA ASP A 231 1.81 19.20 28.00
C ASP A 231 3.23 19.30 27.43
N TYR A 232 3.37 19.43 26.10
CA TYR A 232 4.66 19.43 25.43
C TYR A 232 4.90 20.74 24.67
N ASP A 233 6.13 21.22 24.76
CA ASP A 233 6.63 22.29 23.91
C ASP A 233 6.85 21.80 22.46
N PRO A 234 6.89 22.71 21.47
CA PRO A 234 7.01 22.34 20.06
C PRO A 234 8.24 21.49 19.70
N ASP A 235 9.37 21.68 20.38
CA ASP A 235 10.61 20.95 20.07
C ASP A 235 10.50 19.51 20.57
N THR A 236 9.97 19.32 21.79
CA THR A 236 9.68 17.99 22.33
C THR A 236 8.67 17.23 21.48
N VAL A 237 7.60 17.89 21.02
CA VAL A 237 6.62 17.28 20.11
C VAL A 237 7.31 16.84 18.81
N SER A 238 8.08 17.74 18.19
CA SER A 238 8.75 17.46 16.91
C SER A 238 9.74 16.30 17.01
N PHE A 239 10.53 16.25 18.09
CA PHE A 239 11.46 15.16 18.36
C PHE A 239 10.74 13.81 18.51
N ARG A 240 9.74 13.75 19.39
CA ARG A 240 9.02 12.49 19.69
C ARG A 240 8.24 11.97 18.49
N VAL A 241 7.59 12.86 17.74
CA VAL A 241 6.84 12.47 16.53
C VAL A 241 7.81 11.99 15.45
N THR A 242 8.95 12.67 15.24
CA THR A 242 9.98 12.21 14.28
C THR A 242 10.51 10.84 14.66
N ALA A 243 10.88 10.63 15.93
CA ALA A 243 11.33 9.35 16.45
C ALA A 243 10.29 8.23 16.26
N SER A 244 9.03 8.53 16.54
CA SER A 244 7.89 7.63 16.35
C SER A 244 7.71 7.24 14.89
N ILE A 245 7.71 8.23 13.99
CA ILE A 245 7.55 8.02 12.54
C ILE A 245 8.71 7.20 11.99
N LEU A 246 9.97 7.49 12.32
CA LEU A 246 11.10 6.68 11.85
C LEU A 246 11.00 5.23 12.34
N GLY A 247 10.60 5.02 13.59
CA GLY A 247 10.36 3.67 14.12
C GLY A 247 9.26 2.93 13.36
N ILE A 248 8.17 3.62 13.02
CA ILE A 248 7.07 3.08 12.23
C ILE A 248 7.52 2.76 10.81
N LEU A 249 8.19 3.71 10.14
CA LEU A 249 8.68 3.53 8.77
C LEU A 249 9.59 2.31 8.69
N HIS A 250 10.57 2.20 9.59
CA HIS A 250 11.44 1.03 9.69
C HIS A 250 10.63 -0.27 9.79
N ASP A 251 9.66 -0.34 10.70
CA ASP A 251 8.85 -1.55 10.91
C ASP A 251 7.93 -1.85 9.70
N MET A 252 7.51 -0.84 8.94
CA MET A 252 6.72 -0.98 7.71
C MET A 252 7.53 -1.43 6.50
N LEU A 253 8.84 -1.13 6.47
CA LEU A 253 9.76 -1.59 5.43
C LEU A 253 10.20 -3.04 5.61
N ILE A 254 10.03 -3.60 6.82
CA ILE A 254 10.27 -5.02 7.06
C ILE A 254 9.14 -5.82 6.41
N GLU A 255 9.43 -6.35 5.21
CA GLU A 255 8.50 -7.15 4.43
C GLU A 255 8.12 -8.44 5.19
N LYS A 256 6.84 -8.54 5.56
CA LYS A 256 6.26 -9.75 6.13
C LYS A 256 5.34 -10.39 5.10
N ILE A 257 5.67 -11.61 4.71
CA ILE A 257 4.92 -12.34 3.70
C ILE A 257 4.02 -13.41 4.33
N GLY A 258 2.91 -13.66 3.66
CA GLY A 258 1.91 -14.64 4.05
C GLY A 258 2.38 -16.07 3.80
N TYR A 259 2.13 -16.96 4.75
CA TYR A 259 2.35 -18.39 4.60
C TYR A 259 1.23 -19.20 5.25
N ILE A 260 1.16 -20.47 4.85
CA ILE A 260 0.34 -21.52 5.43
C ILE A 260 1.28 -22.54 6.07
N ASP A 261 1.00 -22.92 7.31
CA ASP A 261 1.79 -23.92 8.03
C ASP A 261 1.61 -25.30 7.37
N TYR A 262 2.72 -25.96 7.02
CA TYR A 262 2.75 -27.29 6.42
C TYR A 262 2.16 -28.37 7.34
N GLY A 263 2.04 -28.11 8.64
CA GLY A 263 1.36 -28.98 9.60
C GLY A 263 -0.15 -29.16 9.33
N ILE A 264 -0.72 -28.38 8.41
CA ILE A 264 -2.09 -28.56 7.91
C ILE A 264 -2.04 -29.63 6.80
N THR A 265 -2.89 -30.66 6.90
CA THR A 265 -3.02 -31.82 5.99
C THR A 265 -3.47 -31.44 4.56
N ILE A 266 -2.78 -30.53 3.88
CA ILE A 266 -3.07 -30.11 2.50
C ILE A 266 -2.40 -31.12 1.57
N LYS A 267 -3.19 -32.04 1.02
CA LYS A 267 -2.73 -32.95 -0.02
C LYS A 267 -2.76 -32.23 -1.35
N LEU A 268 -1.60 -31.86 -1.90
CA LEU A 268 -1.46 -31.26 -3.23
C LEU A 268 -0.82 -32.26 -4.18
N ASN A 269 -1.37 -32.36 -5.39
CA ASN A 269 -0.77 -33.12 -6.49
C ASN A 269 0.20 -32.23 -7.27
N ASP A 270 1.19 -32.82 -7.93
CA ASP A 270 2.01 -32.09 -8.91
C ASP A 270 1.11 -31.64 -10.09
N GLY A 271 1.15 -30.35 -10.44
CA GLY A 271 0.30 -29.73 -11.46
C GLY A 271 -0.90 -28.98 -10.90
N ILE A 272 -2.06 -29.17 -11.53
CA ILE A 272 -3.29 -28.40 -11.25
C ILE A 272 -4.06 -28.99 -10.07
N ASN A 273 -4.48 -28.12 -9.15
CA ASN A 273 -5.23 -28.45 -7.96
C ASN A 273 -6.47 -27.52 -7.82
N ASN A 274 -7.45 -27.92 -7.02
CA ASN A 274 -8.67 -27.16 -6.79
C ASN A 274 -8.48 -26.17 -5.62
N PHE A 275 -8.95 -24.93 -5.79
CA PHE A 275 -8.83 -23.88 -4.76
C PHE A 275 -9.50 -24.23 -3.42
N SER A 276 -10.55 -25.07 -3.43
CA SER A 276 -11.19 -25.56 -2.20
C SER A 276 -10.23 -26.24 -1.22
N GLN A 277 -9.11 -26.79 -1.69
CA GLN A 277 -8.08 -27.42 -0.86
C GLN A 277 -7.41 -26.44 0.12
N ILE A 278 -7.37 -25.15 -0.20
CA ILE A 278 -6.78 -24.12 0.68
C ILE A 278 -7.77 -23.07 1.15
N LYS A 279 -9.00 -23.03 0.60
CA LYS A 279 -9.98 -21.95 0.80
C LYS A 279 -10.24 -21.59 2.28
N ASN A 280 -10.16 -22.58 3.18
CA ASN A 280 -10.40 -22.41 4.61
C ASN A 280 -9.12 -22.29 5.45
N CYS A 281 -7.95 -22.28 4.82
CA CYS A 281 -6.68 -22.07 5.51
C CYS A 281 -6.58 -20.62 6.02
N LYS A 282 -5.94 -20.47 7.18
CA LYS A 282 -5.60 -19.16 7.72
C LYS A 282 -4.19 -18.79 7.29
N ILE A 283 -4.00 -17.56 6.85
CA ILE A 283 -2.67 -17.02 6.55
C ILE A 283 -2.03 -16.52 7.84
N GLN A 284 -0.75 -16.83 8.00
CA GLN A 284 0.14 -16.28 9.01
C GLN A 284 1.22 -15.42 8.34
N TYR A 285 1.86 -14.54 9.11
CA TYR A 285 2.84 -13.58 8.58
C TYR A 285 4.14 -13.61 9.39
N LEU A 286 5.26 -13.74 8.68
CA LEU A 286 6.60 -13.63 9.23
C LEU A 286 7.50 -12.86 8.25
N ASN A 287 8.65 -12.38 8.72
CA ASN A 287 9.63 -11.73 7.87
C ASN A 287 9.97 -12.63 6.68
N ARG A 288 10.04 -12.04 5.48
CA ARG A 288 10.32 -12.75 4.22
C ARG A 288 11.48 -13.73 4.32
N ASP A 289 12.61 -13.28 4.84
CA ASP A 289 13.81 -14.11 4.94
C ASP A 289 13.55 -15.35 5.82
N LYS A 290 12.73 -15.24 6.88
CA LYS A 290 12.37 -16.41 7.72
C LYS A 290 11.43 -17.37 6.98
N VAL A 291 10.51 -16.84 6.18
CA VAL A 291 9.54 -17.65 5.44
C VAL A 291 10.21 -18.39 4.29
N GLU A 292 11.07 -17.71 3.52
CA GLU A 292 11.77 -18.30 2.38
C GLU A 292 12.77 -19.39 2.78
N HIS A 293 13.42 -19.25 3.95
CA HIS A 293 14.35 -20.26 4.48
C HIS A 293 13.65 -21.35 5.32
N GLY A 294 12.41 -21.12 5.78
CA GLY A 294 11.64 -22.06 6.57
C GLY A 294 10.91 -23.13 5.74
N GLU A 295 10.22 -24.04 6.42
CA GLU A 295 9.36 -25.07 5.81
C GLU A 295 7.90 -24.62 5.82
N PHE A 296 7.62 -23.54 5.09
CA PHE A 296 6.29 -22.96 4.99
C PHE A 296 5.77 -23.02 3.54
N LEU A 297 4.47 -23.27 3.39
CA LEU A 297 3.82 -23.17 2.09
C LEU A 297 3.43 -21.72 1.83
N GLN A 298 3.88 -21.17 0.69
CA GLN A 298 3.72 -19.77 0.34
C GLN A 298 2.75 -19.63 -0.83
N PRO A 299 1.50 -19.17 -0.59
CA PRO A 299 0.57 -18.87 -1.67
C PRO A 299 1.04 -17.63 -2.44
N ILE A 300 1.14 -17.76 -3.76
CA ILE A 300 1.55 -16.70 -4.68
C ILE A 300 0.34 -16.39 -5.54
N SER A 301 -0.19 -15.17 -5.44
CA SER A 301 -1.34 -14.77 -6.24
C SER A 301 -0.85 -14.37 -7.63
N ILE A 302 -1.31 -15.08 -8.66
CA ILE A 302 -0.86 -14.86 -10.05
C ILE A 302 -2.04 -14.62 -11.00
N ALA A 303 -1.82 -13.78 -12.00
CA ALA A 303 -2.77 -13.50 -13.08
C ALA A 303 -2.24 -13.98 -14.42
N VAL A 304 -3.09 -14.72 -15.13
CA VAL A 304 -2.94 -15.03 -16.57
C VAL A 304 -3.87 -14.09 -17.33
N ILE A 305 -3.30 -13.14 -18.08
CA ILE A 305 -4.07 -12.16 -18.85
C ILE A 305 -4.14 -12.60 -20.31
N THR A 306 -5.36 -12.86 -20.80
CA THR A 306 -5.63 -13.47 -22.11
C THR A 306 -6.87 -12.85 -22.78
N ASN A 307 -7.04 -13.07 -24.09
CA ASN A 307 -8.26 -12.70 -24.81
C ASN A 307 -9.38 -13.73 -24.63
N LYS A 308 -10.60 -13.38 -25.05
CA LYS A 308 -11.79 -14.26 -24.93
C LYS A 308 -11.62 -15.59 -25.64
N GLU A 309 -10.98 -15.55 -26.81
CA GLU A 309 -10.72 -16.71 -27.65
C GLU A 309 -9.55 -17.56 -27.15
N ARG A 310 -8.83 -17.08 -26.12
CA ARG A 310 -7.60 -17.71 -25.58
C ARG A 310 -6.58 -18.02 -26.69
N SER A 311 -6.43 -17.11 -27.64
CA SER A 311 -5.45 -17.22 -28.72
C SER A 311 -4.23 -16.31 -28.50
N LYS A 312 -4.31 -15.38 -27.55
CA LYS A 312 -3.26 -14.41 -27.24
C LYS A 312 -3.07 -14.29 -25.73
N ILE A 313 -1.85 -14.02 -25.30
CA ILE A 313 -1.51 -13.92 -23.88
C ILE A 313 -0.48 -12.81 -23.64
N LEU A 314 -0.61 -12.11 -22.52
CA LEU A 314 0.45 -11.25 -22.01
C LEU A 314 1.60 -12.11 -21.49
N VAL A 315 2.80 -11.91 -22.03
CA VAL A 315 4.01 -12.59 -21.56
C VAL A 315 4.96 -11.61 -20.90
N VAL A 316 5.69 -12.07 -19.89
CA VAL A 316 6.70 -11.25 -19.19
C VAL A 316 7.98 -12.04 -18.98
N LYS A 317 9.08 -11.33 -18.76
CA LYS A 317 10.36 -11.93 -18.37
C LYS A 317 10.96 -11.10 -17.25
N LYS A 318 11.18 -11.74 -16.09
CA LYS A 318 11.78 -11.07 -14.94
C LYS A 318 13.19 -10.59 -15.25
N SER A 319 13.54 -9.44 -14.67
CA SER A 319 14.89 -8.90 -14.77
C SER A 319 15.88 -9.80 -14.02
N SER A 320 17.15 -9.75 -14.43
CA SER A 320 18.22 -10.48 -13.74
C SER A 320 18.47 -9.93 -12.32
N ALA A 321 18.08 -8.69 -12.04
CA ALA A 321 18.14 -8.11 -10.70
C ALA A 321 17.09 -8.74 -9.75
N ARG A 322 16.01 -9.29 -10.28
CA ARG A 322 14.91 -9.90 -9.49
C ARG A 322 14.91 -11.41 -9.42
N THR A 323 15.83 -12.05 -10.13
CA THR A 323 15.94 -13.51 -10.14
C THR A 323 17.26 -13.92 -9.49
N SER A 324 17.18 -14.70 -8.41
CA SER A 324 18.35 -15.39 -7.90
C SER A 324 18.83 -16.42 -8.94
N LYS A 325 20.10 -16.81 -8.87
CA LYS A 325 20.69 -17.82 -9.78
C LYS A 325 19.91 -19.14 -9.78
N ASP A 326 19.29 -19.47 -8.66
CA ASP A 326 18.50 -20.69 -8.48
C ASP A 326 16.99 -20.48 -8.71
N SER A 327 16.58 -19.30 -9.20
CA SER A 327 15.17 -19.02 -9.48
C SER A 327 14.68 -19.82 -10.70
N PRO A 328 13.55 -20.55 -10.59
CA PRO A 328 12.95 -21.26 -11.73
C PRO A 328 12.56 -20.32 -12.89
N GLU A 329 12.29 -19.05 -12.57
CA GLU A 329 11.89 -18.01 -13.51
C GLU A 329 13.08 -17.40 -14.27
N MET A 330 14.32 -17.64 -13.82
CA MET A 330 15.50 -16.96 -14.35
C MET A 330 15.66 -17.24 -15.85
N ASN A 331 15.75 -16.16 -16.63
CA ASN A 331 15.87 -16.18 -18.08
C ASN A 331 14.71 -16.85 -18.85
N LYS A 332 13.61 -17.21 -18.19
CA LYS A 332 12.43 -17.84 -18.81
C LYS A 332 11.40 -16.81 -19.26
N LEU A 333 10.55 -17.20 -20.21
CA LEU A 333 9.33 -16.47 -20.53
C LEU A 333 8.22 -16.96 -19.60
N LEU A 334 7.55 -16.04 -18.92
CA LEU A 334 6.46 -16.31 -18.00
C LEU A 334 5.13 -15.94 -18.64
N LEU A 335 4.13 -16.77 -18.38
CA LEU A 335 2.75 -16.61 -18.87
C LEU A 335 1.82 -16.00 -17.81
N TYR A 336 2.41 -15.46 -16.73
CA TYR A 336 1.70 -14.85 -15.63
C TYR A 336 2.49 -13.69 -15.03
N ILE A 337 1.78 -12.85 -14.28
CA ILE A 337 2.31 -11.80 -13.41
C ILE A 337 1.78 -12.04 -11.99
N GLY A 338 2.46 -11.52 -10.96
CA GLY A 338 2.04 -11.73 -9.58
C GLY A 338 3.17 -12.00 -8.59
N GLY A 339 2.80 -12.15 -7.32
CA GLY A 339 3.75 -12.14 -6.22
C GLY A 339 3.19 -12.66 -4.89
N HIS A 340 4.02 -12.50 -3.85
CA HIS A 340 3.70 -12.96 -2.50
C HIS A 340 2.59 -12.11 -1.87
N ILE A 341 1.77 -12.75 -1.05
CA ILE A 341 0.89 -12.04 -0.11
C ILE A 341 1.76 -11.26 0.87
N ARG A 342 1.49 -9.96 1.05
CA ARG A 342 2.09 -9.14 2.12
C ARG A 342 1.09 -8.95 3.26
N GLN A 343 1.59 -8.68 4.48
CA GLN A 343 0.71 -8.44 5.63
C GLN A 343 -0.28 -7.30 5.39
N GLU A 344 0.09 -6.25 4.65
CA GLU A 344 -0.84 -5.16 4.28
C GLU A 344 -2.00 -5.57 3.37
N ASP A 345 -1.92 -6.72 2.69
CA ASP A 345 -3.01 -7.21 1.81
C ASP A 345 -4.20 -7.76 2.64
N ASP A 346 -4.00 -8.03 3.94
CA ASP A 346 -5.01 -8.53 4.89
C ASP A 346 -5.79 -7.43 5.61
N ILE A 347 -6.64 -6.76 4.84
CA ILE A 347 -7.66 -5.83 5.34
C ILE A 347 -8.99 -6.52 5.67
N SER A 348 -9.11 -7.83 5.38
CA SER A 348 -10.38 -8.59 5.40
C SER A 348 -10.52 -9.57 6.56
N ASN A 349 -9.77 -9.37 7.65
CA ASN A 349 -9.86 -10.19 8.86
C ASN A 349 -9.58 -11.69 8.59
N ASN A 350 -8.50 -11.97 7.85
CA ASN A 350 -8.04 -13.33 7.52
C ASN A 350 -8.97 -14.13 6.60
N ASN A 351 -9.76 -13.47 5.75
CA ASN A 351 -10.45 -14.13 4.63
C ASN A 351 -9.46 -14.36 3.48
N LEU A 352 -9.01 -15.61 3.28
CA LEU A 352 -7.99 -15.96 2.30
C LEU A 352 -8.32 -15.53 0.87
N SER A 353 -9.53 -15.80 0.39
CA SER A 353 -9.95 -15.41 -0.97
C SER A 353 -9.81 -13.90 -1.16
N LYS A 354 -10.22 -13.12 -0.16
CA LYS A 354 -10.15 -11.66 -0.26
C LYS A 354 -8.73 -11.13 -0.17
N ILE A 355 -7.88 -11.75 0.66
CA ILE A 355 -6.44 -11.44 0.73
C ILE A 355 -5.77 -11.68 -0.62
N LEU A 356 -6.04 -12.82 -1.26
CA LEU A 356 -5.46 -13.17 -2.56
C LEU A 356 -5.91 -12.22 -3.68
N GLU A 357 -7.18 -11.80 -3.67
CA GLU A 357 -7.68 -10.76 -4.58
C GLU A 357 -6.96 -9.43 -4.37
N ASN A 358 -6.80 -8.99 -3.11
CA ASN A 358 -6.13 -7.74 -2.79
C ASN A 358 -4.64 -7.80 -3.19
N THR A 359 -3.98 -8.92 -2.92
CA THR A 359 -2.60 -9.21 -3.33
C THR A 359 -2.48 -9.08 -4.84
N LEU A 360 -3.38 -9.74 -5.60
CA LEU A 360 -3.32 -9.72 -7.06
C LEU A 360 -3.57 -8.32 -7.63
N HIS A 361 -4.52 -7.59 -7.06
CA HIS A 361 -4.76 -6.19 -7.42
C HIS A 361 -3.52 -5.31 -7.22
N ARG A 362 -2.82 -5.49 -6.09
CA ARG A 362 -1.57 -4.77 -5.80
C ARG A 362 -0.48 -5.15 -6.81
N GLU A 363 -0.24 -6.43 -7.04
CA GLU A 363 0.81 -6.89 -7.95
C GLU A 363 0.55 -6.43 -9.40
N ILE A 364 -0.68 -6.54 -9.90
CA ILE A 364 -1.05 -6.02 -11.23
C ILE A 364 -0.72 -4.51 -11.34
N HIS A 365 -1.06 -3.74 -10.30
CA HIS A 365 -0.79 -2.31 -10.31
C HIS A 365 0.71 -2.00 -10.26
N GLU A 366 1.45 -2.69 -9.38
CA GLU A 366 2.89 -2.50 -9.18
C GLU A 366 3.74 -2.99 -10.38
N GLU A 367 3.30 -4.03 -11.08
CA GLU A 367 4.09 -4.69 -12.12
C GLU A 367 3.79 -4.16 -13.54
N ILE A 368 2.53 -3.81 -13.82
CA ILE A 368 2.09 -3.38 -15.15
C ILE A 368 1.33 -2.05 -15.19
N GLY A 369 1.18 -1.37 -14.04
CA GLY A 369 0.58 -0.03 -13.95
C GLY A 369 -0.94 0.00 -14.11
N GLU A 370 -1.60 -1.16 -14.20
CA GLU A 370 -3.02 -1.27 -14.50
C GLU A 370 -3.89 -1.48 -13.26
N SER A 371 -5.20 -1.29 -13.42
CA SER A 371 -6.20 -1.54 -12.38
C SER A 371 -7.28 -2.49 -12.91
N ILE A 372 -6.97 -3.78 -12.95
CA ILE A 372 -7.82 -4.81 -13.54
C ILE A 372 -8.72 -5.43 -12.47
N SER A 373 -10.02 -5.58 -12.75
CA SER A 373 -10.97 -6.23 -11.84
C SER A 373 -10.79 -7.75 -11.83
N VAL A 374 -10.63 -8.32 -10.64
CA VAL A 374 -10.57 -9.79 -10.43
C VAL A 374 -11.83 -10.36 -9.76
N LYS A 375 -12.90 -9.56 -9.69
CA LYS A 375 -14.16 -9.97 -9.06
C LYS A 375 -14.79 -11.17 -9.78
N ASN A 376 -15.28 -12.13 -8.99
CA ASN A 376 -16.01 -13.31 -9.44
C ASN A 376 -15.19 -14.28 -10.32
N ILE A 377 -13.86 -14.25 -10.22
CA ILE A 377 -12.99 -15.22 -10.86
C ILE A 377 -12.66 -16.30 -9.82
N GLU A 378 -13.05 -17.54 -10.09
CA GLU A 378 -12.63 -18.67 -9.26
C GLU A 378 -11.22 -19.12 -9.69
N PRO A 379 -10.21 -19.02 -8.81
CA PRO A 379 -8.86 -19.41 -9.16
C PRO A 379 -8.70 -20.93 -9.13
N PHE A 380 -7.66 -21.42 -9.81
CA PHE A 380 -7.14 -22.77 -9.61
C PHE A 380 -5.75 -22.72 -9.01
N LEU A 381 -5.28 -23.84 -8.48
CA LEU A 381 -3.97 -23.95 -7.84
C LEU A 381 -2.96 -24.59 -8.78
N ILE A 382 -1.72 -24.12 -8.75
CA ILE A 382 -0.58 -24.71 -9.46
C ILE A 382 0.50 -25.03 -8.43
N TYR A 383 0.84 -26.31 -8.32
CA TYR A 383 1.88 -26.79 -7.43
C TYR A 383 2.91 -27.57 -8.24
N SER A 384 4.21 -27.41 -7.93
CA SER A 384 5.26 -28.15 -8.64
C SER A 384 6.32 -28.68 -7.69
N THR A 385 6.61 -29.96 -7.84
CA THR A 385 7.62 -30.71 -7.09
C THR A 385 8.97 -30.75 -7.81
N LYS A 386 9.07 -30.17 -9.01
CA LYS A 386 10.23 -30.24 -9.91
C LYS A 386 11.50 -29.59 -9.38
N ASN A 387 11.41 -28.65 -8.42
CA ASN A 387 12.57 -28.09 -7.74
C ASN A 387 12.26 -27.74 -6.27
N PRO A 388 13.28 -27.66 -5.39
CA PRO A 388 13.08 -27.40 -3.96
C PRO A 388 12.36 -26.08 -3.64
N LYS A 389 12.61 -25.02 -4.43
CA LYS A 389 11.97 -23.72 -4.25
C LYS A 389 10.48 -23.79 -4.57
N SER A 390 10.10 -24.38 -5.70
CA SER A 390 8.71 -24.57 -6.14
C SER A 390 7.90 -25.45 -5.19
N LYS A 391 8.51 -26.40 -4.48
CA LYS A 391 7.83 -27.16 -3.42
C LYS A 391 7.30 -26.29 -2.28
N LYS A 392 7.89 -25.12 -2.05
CA LYS A 392 7.45 -24.18 -1.01
C LYS A 392 6.45 -23.15 -1.54
N HIS A 393 6.18 -23.12 -2.85
CA HIS A 393 5.34 -22.10 -3.48
C HIS A 393 4.09 -22.74 -4.10
N LEU A 394 2.94 -22.11 -3.88
CA LEU A 394 1.66 -22.52 -4.43
C LEU A 394 1.10 -21.38 -5.27
N GLY A 395 1.09 -21.53 -6.58
CA GLY A 395 0.47 -20.56 -7.48
C GLY A 395 -1.04 -20.59 -7.32
N VAL A 396 -1.64 -19.47 -6.93
CA VAL A 396 -3.09 -19.27 -6.95
C VAL A 396 -3.43 -18.47 -8.20
N CYS A 397 -3.87 -19.18 -9.23
CA CYS A 397 -3.96 -18.67 -10.58
C CYS A 397 -5.35 -18.15 -10.92
N TYR A 398 -5.42 -16.87 -11.24
CA TYR A 398 -6.61 -16.20 -11.76
C TYR A 398 -6.47 -16.01 -13.27
N VAL A 399 -7.43 -16.49 -14.04
CA VAL A 399 -7.48 -16.26 -15.49
C VAL A 399 -8.34 -15.04 -15.75
N ILE A 400 -7.70 -13.97 -16.23
CA ILE A 400 -8.36 -12.71 -16.53
C ILE A 400 -8.52 -12.59 -18.03
N THR A 401 -9.77 -12.60 -18.48
CA THR A 401 -10.13 -12.40 -19.87
C THR A 401 -10.45 -10.94 -20.14
N MET A 402 -9.79 -10.34 -21.13
CA MET A 402 -10.10 -8.97 -21.58
C MET A 402 -9.84 -8.80 -23.07
N ASP A 403 -10.29 -7.68 -23.62
CA ASP A 403 -9.87 -7.29 -24.96
C ASP A 403 -8.39 -6.87 -24.92
N LEU A 404 -7.58 -7.55 -25.71
CA LEU A 404 -6.15 -7.30 -25.85
C LEU A 404 -5.82 -6.54 -27.15
N GLU A 405 -6.82 -6.26 -27.98
CA GLU A 405 -6.63 -5.46 -29.17
C GLU A 405 -6.28 -4.02 -28.78
N ASN A 406 -5.16 -3.52 -29.31
CA ASN A 406 -4.62 -2.18 -29.04
C ASN A 406 -4.24 -1.90 -27.57
N GLN A 407 -4.17 -2.92 -26.71
CA GLN A 407 -3.70 -2.74 -25.34
C GLN A 407 -2.17 -2.70 -25.26
N SER A 408 -1.65 -1.69 -24.57
CA SER A 408 -0.23 -1.58 -24.27
C SER A 408 -0.02 -1.52 -22.75
N PHE A 409 0.46 -2.61 -22.18
CA PHE A 409 0.84 -2.63 -20.76
C PHE A 409 2.14 -1.87 -20.53
N LYS A 410 2.13 -0.98 -19.54
CA LYS A 410 3.30 -0.25 -19.06
C LYS A 410 4.00 -1.08 -17.99
N LEU A 411 4.86 -1.99 -18.44
CA LEU A 411 5.71 -2.74 -17.53
C LEU A 411 6.58 -1.81 -16.68
N THR A 412 6.85 -2.21 -15.45
CA THR A 412 7.88 -1.56 -14.61
C THR A 412 9.25 -2.19 -14.88
N SER A 413 10.27 -1.35 -15.07
CA SER A 413 11.66 -1.78 -15.33
C SER A 413 12.28 -2.52 -14.14
N ASP A 414 11.72 -2.30 -12.96
CA ASP A 414 12.18 -2.88 -11.71
C ASP A 414 11.89 -4.38 -11.63
N GLU A 415 10.75 -4.81 -12.18
CA GLU A 415 10.33 -6.22 -12.15
C GLU A 415 10.73 -6.95 -13.43
N PHE A 416 10.56 -6.29 -14.59
CA PHE A 416 10.65 -6.95 -15.88
C PHE A 416 11.66 -6.32 -16.81
N ILE A 417 12.18 -7.14 -17.72
CA ILE A 417 12.95 -6.65 -18.86
C ILE A 417 12.01 -5.79 -19.71
N MET A 418 12.46 -4.58 -20.07
CA MET A 418 11.68 -3.65 -20.87
C MET A 418 11.50 -4.10 -22.32
N LYS A 419 10.52 -3.50 -23.00
CA LYS A 419 10.19 -3.68 -24.43
C LYS A 419 11.28 -3.16 -25.39
N THR A 420 12.48 -2.87 -24.90
CA THR A 420 13.58 -2.32 -25.69
C THR A 420 14.49 -3.44 -26.18
N GLY A 421 14.79 -3.48 -27.48
CA GLY A 421 15.68 -4.47 -28.09
C GLY A 421 14.96 -5.76 -28.54
N LYS A 422 15.58 -6.93 -28.34
CA LYS A 422 15.06 -8.25 -28.77
C LYS A 422 14.13 -8.92 -27.74
N SER A 423 13.86 -8.29 -26.60
CA SER A 423 13.04 -8.87 -25.53
C SER A 423 11.56 -8.89 -25.90
N LYS A 424 10.86 -9.99 -25.58
CA LYS A 424 9.40 -10.14 -25.77
C LYS A 424 8.59 -9.84 -24.50
N SER A 425 9.26 -9.44 -23.43
CA SER A 425 8.60 -9.10 -22.16
C SER A 425 7.62 -7.94 -22.32
N GLY A 426 6.40 -8.11 -21.84
CA GLY A 426 5.30 -7.14 -21.90
C GLY A 426 4.55 -7.12 -23.23
N HIS A 427 4.90 -8.01 -24.16
CA HIS A 427 4.16 -8.18 -25.40
C HIS A 427 2.96 -9.10 -25.19
N ILE A 428 1.95 -8.88 -26.02
CA ILE A 428 0.86 -9.85 -26.21
C ILE A 428 1.30 -10.74 -27.36
N LEU A 429 1.48 -12.04 -27.09
CA LEU A 429 1.89 -13.02 -28.10
C LEU A 429 0.74 -13.97 -28.46
N PRO A 430 0.63 -14.38 -29.72
CA PRO A 430 -0.18 -15.54 -30.10
C PRO A 430 0.31 -16.80 -29.39
N ILE A 431 -0.60 -17.67 -29.00
CA ILE A 431 -0.27 -18.93 -28.32
C ILE A 431 0.55 -19.85 -29.22
N GLU A 432 0.29 -19.84 -30.53
CA GLU A 432 1.04 -20.57 -31.54
C GLU A 432 2.52 -20.17 -31.55
N GLU A 433 2.82 -18.89 -31.31
CA GLU A 433 4.21 -18.42 -31.19
C GLU A 433 4.86 -18.93 -29.90
N VAL A 434 4.11 -18.92 -28.78
CA VAL A 434 4.60 -19.37 -27.48
C VAL A 434 4.96 -20.86 -27.50
N ILE A 435 4.15 -21.71 -28.14
CA ILE A 435 4.35 -23.17 -28.16
C ILE A 435 5.35 -23.66 -29.22
N SER A 436 5.85 -22.77 -30.09
CA SER A 436 6.77 -23.09 -31.19
C SER A 436 8.16 -23.62 -30.77
N GLY A 437 8.42 -23.81 -29.48
CA GLY A 437 9.72 -24.23 -28.94
C GLY A 437 10.78 -23.13 -28.89
N LYS A 438 10.50 -21.92 -29.42
CA LYS A 438 11.42 -20.77 -29.42
C LYS A 438 11.72 -20.21 -28.03
N TYR A 439 10.85 -20.45 -27.05
CA TYR A 439 10.93 -19.88 -25.71
C TYR A 439 11.09 -20.97 -24.67
N SER A 440 11.98 -20.73 -23.70
CA SER A 440 12.08 -21.61 -22.54
C SER A 440 11.09 -21.16 -21.46
N LEU A 441 10.19 -22.08 -21.07
CA LEU A 441 9.14 -21.86 -20.08
C LEU A 441 9.46 -22.62 -18.79
N GLU A 442 9.05 -22.06 -17.65
CA GLU A 442 9.08 -22.77 -16.37
C GLU A 442 7.81 -23.61 -16.15
N ALA A 443 7.79 -24.40 -15.08
CA ALA A 443 6.79 -25.43 -14.85
C ALA A 443 5.34 -24.88 -14.77
N TRP A 444 5.12 -23.75 -14.10
CA TRP A 444 3.79 -23.16 -13.96
C TRP A 444 3.25 -22.68 -15.31
N SER A 445 4.08 -22.05 -16.13
CA SER A 445 3.75 -21.64 -17.49
C SER A 445 3.37 -22.83 -18.37
N GLN A 446 4.04 -23.98 -18.21
CA GLN A 446 3.65 -25.22 -18.89
C GLN A 446 2.28 -25.74 -18.40
N TYR A 447 2.03 -25.76 -17.10
CA TYR A 447 0.71 -26.14 -16.57
C TYR A 447 -0.39 -25.16 -17.01
N ILE A 448 -0.08 -23.86 -17.13
CA ILE A 448 -1.00 -22.84 -17.65
C ILE A 448 -1.35 -23.11 -19.11
N LEU A 449 -0.36 -23.41 -19.97
CA LEU A 449 -0.62 -23.77 -21.38
C LEU A 449 -1.57 -24.95 -21.48
N LYS A 450 -1.32 -26.01 -20.71
CA LYS A 450 -2.16 -27.20 -20.72
C LYS A 450 -3.58 -26.92 -20.21
N ASN A 451 -3.71 -26.23 -19.07
CA ASN A 451 -4.99 -26.05 -18.40
C ASN A 451 -5.85 -24.93 -18.99
N VAL A 452 -5.24 -23.80 -19.36
CA VAL A 452 -5.96 -22.61 -19.84
C VAL A 452 -6.13 -22.66 -21.36
N PHE A 453 -5.11 -23.11 -22.08
CA PHE A 453 -5.07 -23.03 -23.55
C PHE A 453 -5.26 -24.38 -24.24
N ASN A 454 -5.24 -25.50 -23.50
CA ASN A 454 -5.27 -26.86 -24.05
C ASN A 454 -4.16 -27.08 -25.10
N LYS A 455 -2.96 -26.58 -24.80
CA LYS A 455 -1.76 -26.70 -25.64
C LYS A 455 -0.57 -27.18 -24.82
N GLU A 456 0.39 -27.81 -25.48
CA GLU A 456 1.68 -28.17 -24.92
C GLU A 456 2.80 -27.59 -25.80
N VAL A 457 3.99 -27.40 -25.25
CA VAL A 457 5.14 -26.89 -26.02
C VAL A 457 5.62 -28.01 -26.94
N MET A 458 5.82 -27.71 -28.22
CA MET A 458 6.37 -28.67 -29.17
C MET A 458 7.80 -29.03 -28.73
N THR A 459 8.07 -30.33 -28.54
CA THR A 459 9.42 -30.79 -28.26
C THR A 459 10.15 -31.00 -29.58
N SER A 460 11.46 -30.80 -29.62
CA SER A 460 12.27 -30.95 -30.84
C SER A 460 12.21 -32.34 -31.48
N TYR A 461 11.58 -33.31 -30.82
CA TYR A 461 11.33 -34.66 -31.32
C TYR A 461 10.13 -34.73 -32.29
N ASP A 462 9.19 -33.78 -32.24
CA ASP A 462 7.97 -33.81 -33.08
C ASP A 462 8.20 -33.29 -34.52
N LEU A 463 9.44 -32.89 -34.86
CA LEU A 463 9.80 -32.36 -36.19
C LEU A 463 10.31 -33.44 -37.16
N PHE A 464 10.52 -34.69 -36.69
CA PHE A 464 11.14 -35.75 -37.50
C PHE A 464 10.33 -37.06 -37.56
N ASP A 465 9.14 -37.15 -36.97
CA ASP A 465 8.30 -38.36 -36.97
C ASP A 465 7.01 -38.22 -37.81
N GLU A 466 6.98 -37.30 -38.79
CA GLU A 466 6.06 -37.38 -39.93
C GLU A 466 6.87 -37.68 -41.20
N ASP A 467 7.41 -38.89 -41.28
CA ASP A 467 7.60 -39.69 -42.50
C ASP A 467 8.35 -40.99 -42.17
N ASN A 468 7.59 -42.05 -41.87
CA ASN A 468 7.90 -43.44 -42.24
C ASN A 468 6.67 -44.34 -42.11
#